data_AF-A0A4Q6EUE1-F1
#
_entry.id   AF-A0A4Q6EUE1-F1
#
_cell.length_a   1.000
_cell.length_b   1.000
_cell.length_c   1.000
_cell.angle_alpha   90.00
_cell.angle_beta   90.00
_cell.angle_gamma   90.00
#
_symmetry.space_group_name_H-M   'P 1'
#
loop_
_entity.id
_entity.type
_entity.pdbx_description
1 polymer ?
#
loop_
_entity_poly.entity_id
_entity_poly.type
_entity_poly.pdbx_seq_one_letter_code
_entity_poly.pdbx_strand_id
1 'polypeptide(L)'
;MDNPSSKSAADKKAARSSAIEEQIVQQQKRKQERAFLEELAKRISIAREGKHHSDRREFSKALYCYRRFMNITAQALKVEWEQMGPKDLDPGTRGGESLLISSILFDMLKILDKIESPAAREERKICHRLFIRFTLGQNFQNHAAENLRKYIVYRKTVVHKPEFWATYQAIRIKKFCVVASWAFADEAHPAVARLRIIRDERLSANPLGRAFVRSYYAHGEKALAALRWLPGSRRALRAAVRFIGA
;
A
#
# COMPACT_ATOMS: atom_id res chain seq x y z
N MET A 1 67.05 9.09 -4.36
CA MET A 1 66.59 8.74 -3.01
C MET A 1 65.68 9.88 -2.58
N ASP A 2 64.40 9.79 -2.91
CA ASP A 2 63.44 10.88 -2.64
C ASP A 2 62.74 10.63 -1.31
N ASN A 3 62.96 11.55 -0.38
CA ASN A 3 62.48 11.50 0.99
C ASN A 3 61.00 11.92 1.04
N PRO A 4 60.06 11.07 1.48
CA PRO A 4 58.64 11.42 1.50
C PRO A 4 58.35 12.36 2.67
N SER A 5 58.32 13.66 2.32
CA SER A 5 57.51 14.74 2.90
C SER A 5 56.91 14.45 4.29
N SER A 6 57.51 15.07 5.31
CA SER A 6 56.95 15.18 6.65
C SER A 6 55.65 15.97 6.60
N LYS A 7 54.49 15.29 6.65
CA LYS A 7 53.19 15.93 6.88
C LYS A 7 53.30 16.85 8.09
N SER A 8 52.96 18.13 7.89
CA SER A 8 53.10 19.18 8.90
C SER A 8 52.26 18.82 10.13
N ALA A 9 52.72 19.22 11.33
CA ALA A 9 51.97 18.98 12.57
C ALA A 9 50.55 19.58 12.52
N ALA A 10 50.34 20.62 11.68
CA ALA A 10 49.02 21.20 11.42
C ALA A 10 48.10 20.24 10.65
N ASP A 11 48.63 19.49 9.67
CA ASP A 11 47.86 18.53 8.87
C ASP A 11 47.37 17.35 9.72
N LYS A 12 48.23 16.89 10.65
CA LYS A 12 47.87 15.83 11.61
C LYS A 12 46.81 16.29 12.61
N LYS A 13 46.86 17.56 13.04
CA LYS A 13 45.87 18.16 13.95
C LYS A 13 44.52 18.36 13.25
N ALA A 14 44.52 18.83 12.00
CA ALA A 14 43.31 19.00 11.19
C ALA A 14 42.63 17.65 10.90
N ALA A 15 43.40 16.63 10.52
CA ALA A 15 42.88 15.28 10.29
C ALA A 15 42.26 14.65 11.56
N ARG A 16 42.86 14.90 12.74
CA ARG A 16 42.32 14.43 14.03
C ARG A 16 41.04 15.17 14.44
N SER A 17 40.92 16.47 14.13
CA SER A 17 39.69 17.25 14.35
C SER A 17 38.54 16.74 13.48
N SER A 18 38.80 16.52 12.18
CA SER A 18 37.83 15.96 11.23
C SER A 18 37.34 14.57 11.67
N ALA A 19 38.25 13.70 12.13
CA ALA A 19 37.88 12.37 12.60
C ALA A 19 37.03 12.39 13.89
N ILE A 20 37.27 13.35 14.79
CA ILE A 20 36.46 13.53 16.01
C ILE A 20 35.07 14.08 15.65
N GLU A 21 34.99 15.04 14.74
CA GLU A 21 33.72 15.59 14.25
C GLU A 21 32.87 14.51 13.57
N GLU A 22 33.47 13.69 12.69
CA GLU A 22 32.81 12.55 12.06
C GLU A 22 32.31 11.52 13.10
N GLN A 23 33.10 11.23 14.14
CA GLN A 23 32.67 10.34 15.22
C GLN A 23 31.48 10.92 16.01
N ILE A 24 31.48 12.22 16.31
CA ILE A 24 30.38 12.88 17.03
C ILE A 24 29.10 12.83 16.19
N VAL A 25 29.17 13.18 14.89
CA VAL A 25 28.04 13.12 13.97
C VAL A 25 27.50 11.68 13.87
N GLN A 26 28.38 10.69 13.77
CA GLN A 26 27.99 9.29 13.68
C GLN A 26 27.34 8.78 14.98
N GLN A 27 27.84 9.20 16.15
CA GLN A 27 27.22 8.88 17.43
C GLN A 27 25.84 9.52 17.58
N GLN A 28 25.68 10.78 17.17
CA GLN A 28 24.39 11.46 17.18
C GLN A 28 23.37 10.77 16.27
N LYS A 29 23.78 10.39 15.05
CA LYS A 29 22.94 9.65 14.11
C LYS A 29 22.46 8.32 14.68
N ARG A 30 23.38 7.53 15.27
CA ARG A 30 23.05 6.25 15.94
C ARG A 30 22.08 6.45 17.11
N LYS A 31 22.26 7.52 17.89
CA LYS A 31 21.37 7.83 19.01
C LYS A 31 19.96 8.18 18.53
N GLN A 32 19.85 8.97 17.46
CA GLN A 32 18.55 9.31 16.84
C GLN A 32 17.86 8.08 16.26
N GLU A 33 18.60 7.24 15.53
CA GLU A 33 18.08 5.99 14.95
C GLU A 33 17.58 5.04 16.05
N ARG A 34 18.35 4.88 17.14
CA ARG A 34 17.93 4.06 18.28
C ARG A 34 16.66 4.60 18.93
N ALA A 35 16.58 5.91 19.17
CA ALA A 35 15.39 6.54 19.74
C ALA A 35 14.15 6.32 18.86
N PHE A 36 14.31 6.46 17.55
CA PHE A 36 13.26 6.19 16.57
C PHE A 36 12.79 4.73 16.62
N LEU A 37 13.71 3.76 16.64
CA LEU A 37 13.38 2.33 16.72
C LEU A 37 12.69 1.97 18.03
N GLU A 38 13.13 2.54 19.15
CA GLU A 38 12.48 2.34 20.46
C GLU A 38 11.04 2.88 20.48
N GLU A 39 10.82 4.05 19.87
CA GLU A 39 9.48 4.62 19.72
C GLU A 39 8.59 3.77 18.81
N LEU A 40 9.11 3.33 17.67
CA LEU A 40 8.39 2.44 16.75
C LEU A 40 8.04 1.11 17.43
N ALA A 41 8.94 0.51 18.20
CA ALA A 41 8.70 -0.71 18.95
C ALA A 41 7.56 -0.55 19.97
N LYS A 42 7.52 0.59 20.68
CA LYS A 42 6.42 0.92 21.60
C LYS A 42 5.07 1.00 20.86
N ARG A 43 5.03 1.69 19.72
CA ARG A 43 3.83 1.76 18.87
C ARG A 43 3.39 0.36 18.42
N ILE A 44 4.30 -0.47 17.92
CA ILE A 44 4.00 -1.85 17.51
C ILE A 44 3.43 -2.68 18.67
N SER A 45 3.93 -2.51 19.90
CA SER A 45 3.40 -3.18 21.09
C SER A 45 1.93 -2.82 21.33
N ILE A 46 1.58 -1.53 21.26
CA ILE A 46 0.20 -1.04 21.40
C ILE A 46 -0.71 -1.65 20.32
N ALA A 47 -0.23 -1.72 19.08
CA ALA A 47 -0.99 -2.34 17.99
C ALA A 47 -1.26 -3.84 18.23
N ARG A 48 -0.26 -4.56 18.75
CA ARG A 48 -0.39 -5.99 19.12
C ARG A 48 -1.40 -6.20 20.26
N GLU A 49 -1.39 -5.33 21.26
CA GLU A 49 -2.37 -5.35 22.35
C GLU A 49 -3.79 -5.08 21.84
N GLY A 50 -3.94 -4.09 20.95
CA GLY A 50 -5.22 -3.83 20.28
C GLY A 50 -5.72 -5.03 19.49
N LYS A 51 -4.81 -5.73 18.81
CA LYS A 51 -5.12 -6.96 18.08
C LYS A 51 -5.60 -8.08 18.99
N HIS A 52 -4.91 -8.28 20.12
CA HIS A 52 -5.27 -9.26 21.14
C HIS A 52 -6.67 -9.00 21.73
N HIS A 53 -6.98 -7.75 22.07
CA HIS A 53 -8.32 -7.37 22.51
C HIS A 53 -9.38 -7.57 21.41
N SER A 54 -9.05 -7.24 20.15
CA SER A 54 -9.96 -7.43 19.03
C SER A 54 -10.32 -8.90 18.83
N ASP A 55 -9.34 -9.81 18.93
CA ASP A 55 -9.55 -11.25 18.74
C ASP A 55 -10.39 -11.86 19.86
N ARG A 56 -10.29 -11.30 21.08
CA ARG A 56 -11.15 -11.61 22.24
C ARG A 56 -12.51 -10.93 22.23
N ARG A 57 -12.82 -10.14 21.19
CA ARG A 57 -14.05 -9.32 21.08
C ARG A 57 -14.19 -8.25 22.16
N GLU A 58 -13.09 -7.85 22.79
CA GLU A 58 -13.02 -6.72 23.74
C GLU A 58 -12.91 -5.40 22.95
N PHE A 59 -13.94 -5.09 22.17
CA PHE A 59 -13.91 -4.06 21.12
C PHE A 59 -13.58 -2.65 21.63
N SER A 60 -14.09 -2.26 22.79
CA SER A 60 -13.79 -0.95 23.37
C SER A 60 -12.30 -0.80 23.71
N LYS A 61 -11.67 -1.84 24.25
CA LYS A 61 -10.22 -1.85 24.54
C LYS A 61 -9.39 -1.88 23.26
N ALA A 62 -9.82 -2.68 22.27
CA ALA A 62 -9.17 -2.71 20.97
C ALA A 62 -9.16 -1.32 20.30
N LEU A 63 -10.31 -0.64 20.26
CA LEU A 63 -10.41 0.73 19.73
C LEU A 63 -9.56 1.72 20.53
N TYR A 64 -9.49 1.59 21.86
CA TYR A 64 -8.62 2.43 22.69
C TYR A 64 -7.14 2.27 22.28
N CYS A 65 -6.64 1.04 22.15
CA CYS A 65 -5.27 0.78 21.72
C CYS A 65 -5.02 1.30 20.30
N TYR A 66 -5.93 1.07 19.36
CA TYR A 66 -5.79 1.54 17.98
C TYR A 66 -5.79 3.07 17.87
N ARG A 67 -6.70 3.77 18.57
CA ARG A 67 -6.69 5.24 18.63
C ARG A 67 -5.41 5.77 19.25
N ARG A 68 -4.94 5.15 20.34
CA ARG A 68 -3.67 5.50 20.97
C ARG A 68 -2.49 5.34 20.01
N PHE A 69 -2.46 4.24 19.24
CA PHE A 69 -1.45 4.04 18.19
C PHE A 69 -1.48 5.16 17.14
N MET A 70 -2.67 5.49 16.63
CA MET A 70 -2.84 6.52 15.60
C MET A 70 -2.41 7.90 16.11
N ASN A 71 -2.79 8.26 17.34
CA ASN A 71 -2.43 9.54 17.95
C ASN A 71 -0.92 9.69 18.19
N ILE A 72 -0.26 8.65 18.73
CA ILE A 72 1.20 8.72 18.93
C ILE A 72 1.93 8.84 17.58
N THR A 73 1.46 8.10 16.57
CA THR A 73 2.03 8.18 15.22
C THR A 73 1.84 9.58 14.64
N ALA A 74 0.64 10.16 14.75
CA ALA A 74 0.32 11.49 14.27
C ALA A 74 1.15 12.57 14.97
N GLN A 75 1.33 12.45 16.29
CA GLN A 75 2.18 13.33 17.08
C GLN A 75 3.64 13.30 16.63
N ALA A 76 4.20 12.11 16.37
CA ALA A 76 5.56 11.97 15.85
C ALA A 76 5.74 12.63 14.48
N LEU A 77 4.68 12.60 13.66
CA LEU A 77 4.60 13.22 12.34
C LEU A 77 4.20 14.70 12.38
N LYS A 78 3.82 15.23 13.55
CA LYS A 78 3.31 16.61 13.75
C LYS A 78 2.11 16.95 12.85
N VAL A 79 1.20 15.99 12.70
CA VAL A 79 -0.07 16.16 11.98
C VAL A 79 -1.21 15.59 12.80
N GLU A 80 -2.45 15.94 12.44
CA GLU A 80 -3.63 15.26 12.97
C GLU A 80 -3.77 13.86 12.34
N TRP A 81 -4.27 12.89 13.11
CA TRP A 81 -4.27 11.50 12.67
C TRP A 81 -5.16 11.27 11.43
N GLU A 82 -6.18 12.10 11.21
CA GLU A 82 -7.03 12.09 10.02
C GLU A 82 -6.31 12.60 8.75
N GLN A 83 -5.24 13.38 8.94
CA GLN A 83 -4.48 14.03 7.87
C GLN A 83 -3.24 13.23 7.46
N MET A 84 -2.81 12.28 8.27
CA MET A 84 -1.68 11.39 7.97
C MET A 84 -1.82 10.70 6.61
N GLY A 85 -0.67 10.47 5.95
CA GLY A 85 -0.53 9.65 4.78
C GLY A 85 0.84 8.97 4.68
N PRO A 86 1.01 8.02 3.74
CA PRO A 86 2.27 7.30 3.58
C PRO A 86 3.50 8.18 3.32
N LYS A 87 3.29 9.36 2.72
CA LYS A 87 4.39 10.28 2.38
C LYS A 87 5.02 10.92 3.61
N ASP A 88 4.26 11.03 4.70
CA ASP A 88 4.72 11.62 5.96
C ASP A 88 5.64 10.64 6.72
N LEU A 89 5.54 9.34 6.42
CA LEU A 89 6.37 8.30 7.03
C LEU A 89 7.81 8.31 6.51
N ASP A 90 8.73 7.90 7.38
CA ASP A 90 10.14 7.73 7.06
C ASP A 90 10.32 6.81 5.84
N PRO A 91 11.12 7.19 4.83
CA PRO A 91 11.28 6.40 3.61
C PRO A 91 11.73 4.95 3.84
N GLY A 92 12.53 4.68 4.89
CA GLY A 92 13.05 3.36 5.21
C GLY A 92 12.00 2.42 5.80
N THR A 93 11.04 2.95 6.58
CA THR A 93 9.99 2.16 7.24
C THR A 93 8.62 2.30 6.59
N ARG A 94 8.44 3.25 5.65
CA ARG A 94 7.17 3.61 5.01
C ARG A 94 6.32 2.42 4.60
N GLY A 95 6.91 1.42 3.93
CA GLY A 95 6.18 0.26 3.45
C GLY A 95 5.60 -0.60 4.59
N GLY A 96 6.41 -0.84 5.63
CA GLY A 96 6.01 -1.63 6.80
C GLY A 96 5.02 -0.89 7.68
N GLU A 97 5.26 0.39 7.95
CA GLU A 97 4.34 1.24 8.73
C GLU A 97 3.01 1.44 7.99
N SER A 98 3.01 1.63 6.68
CA SER A 98 1.77 1.73 5.89
C SER A 98 0.95 0.45 5.96
N LEU A 99 1.60 -0.72 5.91
CA LEU A 99 0.92 -2.01 6.08
C LEU A 99 0.29 -2.14 7.47
N LEU A 100 1.03 -1.77 8.51
CA LEU A 100 0.55 -1.81 9.89
C LEU A 100 -0.66 -0.88 10.10
N ILE A 101 -0.55 0.38 9.66
CA ILE A 101 -1.64 1.37 9.73
C ILE A 101 -2.86 0.87 8.94
N SER A 102 -2.67 0.38 7.71
CA SER A 102 -3.75 -0.19 6.89
C SER A 102 -4.46 -1.35 7.61
N SER A 103 -3.70 -2.24 8.26
CA SER A 103 -4.26 -3.35 9.02
C SER A 103 -5.07 -2.88 10.23
N ILE A 104 -4.55 -1.90 10.99
CA ILE A 104 -5.23 -1.31 12.16
C ILE A 104 -6.55 -0.65 11.73
N LEU A 105 -6.51 0.15 10.66
CA LEU A 105 -7.69 0.82 10.13
C LEU A 105 -8.76 -0.20 9.68
N PHE A 106 -8.36 -1.29 9.05
CA PHE A 106 -9.31 -2.34 8.67
C PHE A 106 -9.92 -3.04 9.89
N ASP A 107 -9.15 -3.26 10.95
CA ASP A 107 -9.68 -3.79 12.22
C ASP A 107 -10.66 -2.80 12.88
N MET A 108 -10.31 -1.51 12.94
CA MET A 108 -11.21 -0.46 13.42
C MET A 108 -12.51 -0.41 12.62
N LEU A 109 -12.44 -0.45 11.29
CA LEU A 109 -13.63 -0.48 10.42
C LEU A 109 -14.57 -1.63 10.76
N LYS A 110 -14.04 -2.84 10.97
CA LYS A 110 -14.85 -4.02 11.32
C LYS A 110 -15.56 -3.86 12.67
N ILE A 111 -14.92 -3.19 13.63
CA ILE A 111 -15.48 -2.93 14.96
C ILE A 111 -16.53 -1.82 14.87
N LEU A 112 -16.19 -0.68 14.25
CA LEU A 112 -17.06 0.49 14.10
C LEU A 112 -18.30 0.22 13.23
N ASP A 113 -18.26 -0.80 12.36
CA ASP A 113 -19.43 -1.28 11.62
C ASP A 113 -20.55 -1.80 12.56
N LYS A 114 -20.22 -2.20 13.80
CA LYS A 114 -21.17 -2.75 14.78
C LYS A 114 -21.67 -1.73 15.79
N ILE A 115 -21.16 -0.50 15.77
CA ILE A 115 -21.48 0.52 16.76
C ILE A 115 -22.39 1.56 16.10
N GLU A 116 -23.63 1.63 16.58
CA GLU A 116 -24.61 2.62 16.11
C GLU A 116 -24.58 3.86 16.99
N SER A 117 -23.57 4.72 16.77
CA SER A 117 -23.53 6.06 17.36
C SER A 117 -23.05 7.09 16.33
N PRO A 118 -23.46 8.38 16.44
CA PRO A 118 -22.97 9.43 15.55
C PRO A 118 -21.45 9.54 15.54
N ALA A 119 -20.81 9.44 16.72
CA ALA A 119 -19.36 9.49 16.85
C ALA A 119 -18.67 8.31 16.13
N ALA A 120 -19.18 7.08 16.31
CA ALA A 120 -18.64 5.90 15.64
C ALA A 120 -18.82 5.97 14.11
N ARG A 121 -19.93 6.57 13.64
CA ARG A 121 -20.19 6.79 12.21
C ARG A 121 -19.16 7.74 11.60
N GLU A 122 -18.87 8.86 12.26
CA GLU A 122 -17.86 9.81 11.76
C GLU A 122 -16.46 9.22 11.78
N GLU A 123 -16.09 8.53 12.86
CA GLU A 123 -14.81 7.82 12.95
C GLU A 123 -14.68 6.74 11.86
N ARG A 124 -15.75 5.99 11.56
CA ARG A 124 -15.75 5.00 10.49
C ARG A 124 -15.50 5.63 9.12
N LYS A 125 -16.10 6.78 8.82
CA LYS A 125 -15.85 7.53 7.56
C LYS A 125 -14.39 7.95 7.46
N ILE A 126 -13.81 8.45 8.56
CA ILE A 126 -12.38 8.79 8.64
C ILE A 126 -11.53 7.55 8.37
N CYS A 127 -11.81 6.43 9.03
CA CYS A 127 -11.08 5.18 8.84
C CYS A 127 -11.14 4.67 7.40
N HIS A 128 -12.30 4.76 6.72
CA HIS A 128 -12.41 4.41 5.29
C HIS A 128 -11.48 5.26 4.42
N ARG A 129 -11.48 6.58 4.65
CA ARG A 129 -10.65 7.53 3.89
C ARG A 129 -9.16 7.27 4.08
N LEU A 130 -8.73 7.09 5.33
CA LEU A 130 -7.35 6.77 5.67
C LEU A 130 -6.95 5.38 5.14
N PHE A 131 -7.84 4.39 5.22
CA PHE A 131 -7.55 3.04 4.73
C PHE A 131 -7.28 3.06 3.23
N ILE A 132 -8.06 3.82 2.45
CA ILE A 132 -7.79 4.03 1.02
C ILE A 132 -6.43 4.70 0.84
N ARG A 133 -6.16 5.80 1.56
CA ARG A 133 -4.91 6.58 1.45
C ARG A 133 -3.66 5.75 1.77
N PHE A 134 -3.71 4.91 2.81
CA PHE A 134 -2.60 4.05 3.22
C PHE A 134 -2.46 2.76 2.42
N THR A 135 -3.44 2.43 1.58
CA THR A 135 -3.44 1.17 0.80
C THR A 135 -3.17 1.41 -0.69
N LEU A 136 -3.63 2.52 -1.24
CA LEU A 136 -3.51 2.82 -2.67
C LEU A 136 -2.02 2.99 -3.06
N GLY A 137 -1.61 2.30 -4.12
CA GLY A 137 -0.24 2.31 -4.64
C GLY A 137 0.77 1.49 -3.84
N GLN A 138 0.35 0.85 -2.74
CA GLN A 138 1.24 0.02 -1.92
C GLN A 138 1.36 -1.40 -2.49
N ASN A 139 2.50 -2.07 -2.25
CA ASN A 139 2.74 -3.44 -2.70
C ASN A 139 1.71 -4.45 -2.16
N PHE A 140 1.10 -4.15 -1.01
CA PHE A 140 0.06 -4.97 -0.38
C PHE A 140 -1.38 -4.62 -0.80
N GLN A 141 -1.58 -3.66 -1.71
CA GLN A 141 -2.92 -3.19 -2.14
C GLN A 141 -3.82 -4.34 -2.57
N ASN A 142 -3.32 -5.28 -3.38
CA ASN A 142 -4.07 -6.45 -3.83
C ASN A 142 -4.55 -7.33 -2.67
N HIS A 143 -3.68 -7.55 -1.68
CA HIS A 143 -3.99 -8.35 -0.51
C HIS A 143 -5.06 -7.66 0.35
N ALA A 144 -4.93 -6.36 0.59
CA ALA A 144 -5.90 -5.56 1.32
C ALA A 144 -7.27 -5.54 0.61
N ALA A 145 -7.30 -5.35 -0.71
CA ALA A 145 -8.53 -5.37 -1.50
C ALA A 145 -9.23 -6.75 -1.42
N GLU A 146 -8.46 -7.84 -1.48
CA GLU A 146 -9.02 -9.19 -1.36
C GLU A 146 -9.55 -9.46 0.06
N ASN A 147 -8.84 -9.05 1.10
CA ASN A 147 -9.33 -9.18 2.49
C ASN A 147 -10.64 -8.41 2.71
N LEU A 148 -10.73 -7.19 2.17
CA LEU A 148 -11.94 -6.38 2.21
C LEU A 148 -13.07 -7.05 1.43
N ARG A 149 -12.82 -7.56 0.22
CA ARG A 149 -13.80 -8.32 -0.57
C ARG A 149 -14.33 -9.54 0.20
N LYS A 150 -13.43 -10.33 0.78
CA LYS A 150 -13.79 -11.51 1.60
C LYS A 150 -14.65 -11.12 2.80
N TYR A 151 -14.31 -10.02 3.47
CA TYR A 151 -15.12 -9.50 4.57
C TYR A 151 -16.54 -9.17 4.11
N ILE A 152 -16.70 -8.42 3.01
CA ILE A 152 -18.02 -8.02 2.49
C ILE A 152 -18.85 -9.24 2.03
N VAL A 153 -18.23 -10.16 1.29
CA VAL A 153 -18.93 -11.28 0.63
C VAL A 153 -19.23 -12.41 1.62
N TYR A 154 -18.28 -12.77 2.49
CA TYR A 154 -18.42 -13.95 3.33
C TYR A 154 -18.95 -13.66 4.73
N ARG A 155 -18.90 -12.40 5.22
CA ARG A 155 -19.50 -12.06 6.52
C ARG A 155 -20.93 -11.57 6.31
N LYS A 156 -21.89 -12.39 6.74
CA LYS A 156 -23.31 -12.01 6.76
C LYS A 156 -23.62 -10.82 7.66
N THR A 157 -22.76 -10.56 8.65
CA THR A 157 -22.99 -9.54 9.68
C THR A 157 -22.64 -8.12 9.26
N VAL A 158 -22.04 -7.89 8.09
CA VAL A 158 -21.65 -6.52 7.65
C VAL A 158 -22.89 -5.64 7.53
N VAL A 159 -22.93 -4.55 8.30
CA VAL A 159 -24.08 -3.65 8.39
C VAL A 159 -24.01 -2.61 7.27
N HIS A 160 -22.89 -1.91 7.15
CA HIS A 160 -22.71 -0.78 6.24
C HIS A 160 -22.11 -1.21 4.90
N LYS A 161 -22.62 -2.27 4.28
CA LYS A 161 -22.08 -2.84 3.02
C LYS A 161 -21.78 -1.81 1.92
N PRO A 162 -22.61 -0.78 1.66
CA PRO A 162 -22.32 0.22 0.63
C PRO A 162 -21.00 0.98 0.86
N GLU A 163 -20.69 1.37 2.11
CA GLU A 163 -19.45 2.09 2.46
C GLU A 163 -18.21 1.21 2.23
N PHE A 164 -18.28 -0.05 2.66
CA PHE A 164 -17.21 -1.03 2.44
C PHE A 164 -17.04 -1.35 0.94
N TRP A 165 -18.13 -1.45 0.18
CA TRP A 165 -18.05 -1.69 -1.25
C TRP A 165 -17.43 -0.51 -1.98
N ALA A 166 -17.81 0.74 -1.65
CA ALA A 166 -17.18 1.93 -2.21
C ALA A 166 -15.66 1.96 -1.93
N THR A 167 -15.27 1.59 -0.71
CA THR A 167 -13.85 1.45 -0.33
C THR A 167 -13.15 0.38 -1.16
N TYR A 168 -13.76 -0.80 -1.32
CA TYR A 168 -13.24 -1.87 -2.16
C TYR A 168 -13.07 -1.41 -3.61
N GLN A 169 -14.04 -0.69 -4.16
CA GLN A 169 -13.97 -0.14 -5.51
C GLN A 169 -12.81 0.86 -5.68
N ALA A 170 -12.51 1.64 -4.64
CA ALA A 170 -11.40 2.60 -4.64
C ALA A 170 -10.03 1.92 -4.59
N ILE A 171 -9.87 0.83 -3.83
CA ILE A 171 -8.57 0.16 -3.65
C ILE A 171 -8.36 -1.07 -4.53
N ARG A 172 -9.41 -1.62 -5.16
CA ARG A 172 -9.22 -2.77 -6.04
C ARG A 172 -8.34 -2.34 -7.20
N ILE A 173 -7.25 -3.07 -7.41
CA ILE A 173 -6.49 -2.90 -8.65
C ILE A 173 -7.42 -3.36 -9.76
N LYS A 174 -7.89 -2.42 -10.57
CA LYS A 174 -8.49 -2.75 -11.86
C LYS A 174 -7.39 -3.48 -12.60
N LYS A 175 -7.49 -4.80 -12.73
CA LYS A 175 -6.46 -5.55 -13.44
C LYS A 175 -6.41 -4.99 -14.86
N PHE A 176 -5.35 -4.23 -15.16
CA PHE A 176 -5.20 -3.58 -16.45
C PHE A 176 -5.09 -4.67 -17.50
N CYS A 177 -5.70 -4.49 -18.67
CA CYS A 177 -5.44 -5.40 -19.77
C CYS A 177 -3.98 -5.18 -20.24
N VAL A 178 -3.00 -5.68 -19.49
CA VAL A 178 -1.56 -5.40 -19.63
C VAL A 178 -1.06 -5.55 -21.06
N VAL A 179 -1.40 -6.66 -21.72
CA VAL A 179 -1.06 -6.92 -23.13
C VAL A 179 -1.73 -5.89 -24.05
N ALA A 180 -3.00 -5.57 -23.82
CA ALA A 180 -3.73 -4.59 -24.63
C ALA A 180 -3.20 -3.16 -24.43
N SER A 181 -3.00 -2.73 -23.18
CA SER A 181 -2.41 -1.43 -22.84
C SER A 181 -1.02 -1.28 -23.48
N TRP A 182 -0.20 -2.34 -23.44
CA TRP A 182 1.10 -2.32 -24.12
C TRP A 182 1.01 -2.28 -25.65
N ALA A 183 0.05 -3.00 -26.25
CA ALA A 183 -0.13 -3.05 -27.70
C ALA A 183 -0.57 -1.70 -28.27
N PHE A 184 -1.37 -0.94 -27.52
CA PHE A 184 -1.88 0.38 -27.92
C PHE A 184 -1.14 1.57 -27.29
N ALA A 185 -0.08 1.30 -26.51
CA ALA A 185 0.78 2.28 -25.84
C ALA A 185 0.09 3.27 -24.88
N ASP A 186 -1.21 3.11 -24.65
CA ASP A 186 -2.00 3.93 -23.74
C ASP A 186 -3.18 3.12 -23.18
N GLU A 187 -3.46 3.29 -21.89
CA GLU A 187 -4.59 2.66 -21.20
C GLU A 187 -5.93 3.30 -21.51
N ALA A 188 -5.92 4.60 -21.84
CA ALA A 188 -7.10 5.37 -22.22
C ALA A 188 -7.45 5.17 -23.71
N HIS A 189 -6.61 4.44 -24.46
CA HIS A 189 -6.85 4.19 -25.87
C HIS A 189 -8.23 3.53 -26.08
N PRO A 190 -9.08 4.03 -27.00
CA PRO A 190 -10.45 3.54 -27.18
C PRO A 190 -10.56 2.03 -27.44
N ALA A 191 -9.56 1.44 -28.10
CA ALA A 191 -9.50 -0.01 -28.31
C ALA A 191 -9.33 -0.79 -26.99
N VAL A 192 -8.56 -0.28 -26.03
CA VAL A 192 -8.39 -0.89 -24.70
C VAL A 192 -9.69 -0.79 -23.90
N ALA A 193 -10.40 0.35 -23.99
CA ALA A 193 -11.72 0.50 -23.40
C ALA A 193 -12.72 -0.52 -23.97
N ARG A 194 -12.77 -0.69 -25.30
CA ARG A 194 -13.63 -1.71 -25.94
C ARG A 194 -13.29 -3.14 -25.51
N LEU A 195 -12.01 -3.51 -25.44
CA LEU A 195 -11.60 -4.82 -24.96
C LEU A 195 -12.02 -5.06 -23.49
N ARG A 196 -12.04 -4.02 -22.65
CA ARG A 196 -12.56 -4.10 -21.28
C ARG A 196 -14.06 -4.34 -21.26
N ILE A 197 -14.82 -3.66 -22.12
CA ILE A 197 -16.27 -3.88 -22.29
C ILE A 197 -16.54 -5.33 -22.72
N ILE A 198 -15.85 -5.82 -23.75
CA ILE A 198 -15.98 -7.23 -24.21
C ILE A 198 -15.63 -8.21 -23.07
N ARG A 199 -14.57 -7.92 -22.32
CA ARG A 199 -14.17 -8.74 -21.15
C ARG A 199 -15.28 -8.79 -20.10
N ASP A 200 -15.85 -7.64 -19.77
CA ASP A 200 -16.81 -7.51 -18.66
C ASP A 200 -18.21 -7.99 -19.07
N GLU A 201 -18.67 -7.67 -20.27
CA GLU A 201 -20.03 -7.96 -20.72
C GLU A 201 -20.16 -9.32 -21.42
N ARG A 202 -19.17 -9.71 -22.25
CA ARG A 202 -19.24 -10.97 -23.02
C ARG A 202 -18.46 -12.10 -22.37
N LEU A 203 -17.19 -11.90 -22.06
CA LEU A 203 -16.35 -12.98 -21.53
C LEU A 203 -16.72 -13.33 -20.09
N SER A 204 -17.03 -12.35 -19.25
CA SER A 204 -17.34 -12.64 -17.84
C SER A 204 -18.72 -13.28 -17.64
N ALA A 205 -19.64 -13.12 -18.60
CA ALA A 205 -20.96 -13.76 -18.57
C ALA A 205 -20.87 -15.30 -18.58
N ASN A 206 -19.91 -15.86 -19.32
CA ASN A 206 -19.80 -17.31 -19.53
C ASN A 206 -18.64 -17.95 -18.74
N PRO A 207 -18.77 -19.21 -18.28
CA PRO A 207 -17.71 -19.90 -17.53
C PRO A 207 -16.36 -19.98 -18.27
N LEU A 208 -16.39 -20.23 -19.58
CA LEU A 208 -15.20 -20.28 -20.43
C LEU A 208 -14.50 -18.93 -20.51
N GLY A 209 -15.26 -17.85 -20.71
CA GLY A 209 -14.69 -16.50 -20.75
C GLY A 209 -14.13 -16.09 -19.37
N ARG A 210 -14.77 -16.48 -18.26
CA ARG A 210 -14.17 -16.31 -16.92
C ARG A 210 -12.85 -17.07 -16.77
N ALA A 211 -12.75 -18.30 -17.30
CA ALA A 211 -11.51 -19.06 -17.29
C ALA A 211 -10.41 -18.38 -18.13
N PHE A 212 -10.75 -17.90 -19.32
CA PHE A 212 -9.85 -17.11 -20.17
C PHE A 212 -9.36 -15.86 -19.45
N VAL A 213 -10.27 -15.06 -18.87
CA VAL A 213 -9.93 -13.84 -18.14
C VAL A 213 -9.00 -14.15 -16.95
N ARG A 214 -9.26 -15.22 -16.20
CA ARG A 214 -8.36 -15.68 -15.13
C ARG A 214 -6.97 -16.02 -15.65
N SER A 215 -6.88 -16.79 -16.73
CA SER A 215 -5.61 -17.15 -17.36
C SER A 215 -4.86 -15.92 -17.88
N TYR A 216 -5.55 -15.03 -18.59
CA TYR A 216 -5.01 -13.77 -19.08
C TYR A 216 -4.39 -12.94 -17.95
N TYR A 217 -5.04 -12.87 -16.80
CA TYR A 217 -4.51 -12.13 -15.65
C TYR A 217 -3.47 -12.87 -14.81
N ALA A 218 -3.45 -14.20 -14.87
CA ALA A 218 -2.43 -15.00 -14.21
C ALA A 218 -1.10 -14.98 -14.99
N HIS A 219 -1.17 -14.90 -16.32
CA HIS A 219 -0.02 -15.07 -17.21
C HIS A 219 0.28 -13.86 -18.10
N GLY A 220 -0.54 -12.80 -18.07
CA GLY A 220 -0.44 -11.65 -18.96
C GLY A 220 0.90 -10.92 -18.92
N GLU A 221 1.52 -10.80 -17.75
CA GLU A 221 2.87 -10.20 -17.61
C GLU A 221 3.96 -11.07 -18.25
N LYS A 222 3.88 -12.40 -18.05
CA LYS A 222 4.82 -13.35 -18.67
C LYS A 222 4.66 -13.38 -20.19
N ALA A 223 3.41 -13.37 -20.66
CA ALA A 223 3.09 -13.27 -22.09
C ALA A 223 3.58 -11.94 -22.67
N LEU A 224 3.39 -10.83 -21.96
CA LEU A 224 3.90 -9.53 -22.37
C LEU A 224 5.43 -9.53 -22.47
N ALA A 225 6.12 -10.11 -21.48
CA ALA A 225 7.58 -10.23 -21.50
C ALA A 225 8.05 -10.97 -22.76
N ALA A 226 7.42 -12.09 -23.13
CA ALA A 226 7.73 -12.81 -24.37
C ALA A 226 7.41 -11.98 -25.64
N LEU A 227 6.26 -11.31 -25.69
CA LEU A 227 5.83 -10.52 -26.85
C LEU A 227 6.76 -9.33 -27.15
N ARG A 228 7.44 -8.79 -26.14
CA ARG A 228 8.43 -7.71 -26.31
C ARG A 228 9.64 -8.13 -27.13
N TRP A 229 10.02 -9.41 -27.10
CA TRP A 229 11.15 -9.94 -27.86
C TRP A 229 10.81 -10.22 -29.32
N LEU A 230 9.52 -10.26 -29.67
CA LEU A 230 9.07 -10.54 -31.03
C LEU A 230 8.85 -9.22 -31.80
N PRO A 231 9.66 -8.91 -32.84
CA PRO A 231 9.44 -7.73 -33.66
C PRO A 231 8.10 -7.82 -34.39
N GLY A 232 7.37 -6.70 -34.45
CA GLY A 232 6.07 -6.63 -35.14
C GLY A 232 4.86 -7.16 -34.34
N SER A 233 5.07 -7.79 -33.17
CA SER A 233 4.01 -8.32 -32.31
C SER A 233 2.93 -7.29 -31.93
N ARG A 234 3.32 -6.03 -31.68
CA ARG A 234 2.39 -4.92 -31.46
C ARG A 234 1.49 -4.64 -32.66
N ARG A 235 1.99 -4.77 -33.89
CA ARG A 235 1.17 -4.55 -35.10
C ARG A 235 0.20 -5.71 -35.28
N ALA A 236 0.67 -6.94 -35.10
CA ALA A 236 -0.16 -8.14 -35.17
C ALA A 236 -1.31 -8.11 -34.15
N LEU A 237 -1.02 -7.76 -32.88
CA LEU A 237 -2.05 -7.64 -31.84
C LEU A 237 -3.06 -6.53 -32.16
N ARG A 238 -2.59 -5.37 -32.66
CA ARG A 238 -3.50 -4.29 -33.07
C ARG A 238 -4.39 -4.71 -34.24
N ALA A 239 -3.87 -5.47 -35.20
CA ALA A 239 -4.65 -6.03 -36.30
C ALA A 239 -5.69 -7.04 -35.78
N ALA A 240 -5.28 -7.99 -34.93
CA ALA A 240 -6.19 -8.99 -34.34
C ALA A 240 -7.33 -8.34 -33.56
N VAL A 241 -7.05 -7.29 -32.78
CA VAL A 241 -8.08 -6.55 -32.02
C VAL A 241 -9.05 -5.80 -32.94
N ARG A 242 -8.63 -5.38 -34.14
CA ARG A 242 -9.55 -4.78 -35.13
C ARG A 242 -10.54 -5.82 -35.66
N PHE A 243 -10.11 -7.06 -35.87
CA PHE A 243 -10.99 -8.14 -36.30
C PHE A 243 -11.99 -8.61 -35.23
N ILE A 244 -11.63 -8.48 -33.95
CA ILE A 244 -12.52 -8.83 -32.83
C ILE A 244 -13.56 -7.71 -32.55
N GLY A 245 -13.34 -6.52 -33.11
CA GLY A 245 -14.16 -5.32 -32.89
C GLY A 245 -14.93 -4.82 -34.11
N ALA A 246 -14.94 -5.57 -35.22
CA ALA A 246 -15.92 -5.44 -36.30
C ALA A 246 -17.07 -6.42 -36.02
#